data_AF-A0A7J3A033-F1
#
_entry.id   AF-A0A7J3A033-F1
#
_cell.length_a   1.000
_cell.length_b   1.000
_cell.length_c   1.000
_cell.angle_alpha   90.00
_cell.angle_beta   90.00
_cell.angle_gamma   90.00
#
_symmetry.space_group_name_H-M   'P 1'
#
loop_
_entity.id
_entity.type
_entity.pdbx_description
1 polymer ?
#
loop_
_entity_poly.entity_id
_entity_poly.type
_entity_poly.pdbx_seq_one_letter_code
_entity_poly.pdbx_strand_id
1 'polypeptide(L)'
;EEDYKALKASLKTDAKYIGLLGSRRKCMEFLKMLKEEGYRDEELRGRLYMPVGIDIGADTPEEIAVAITAELIKVMKGGSMKHLSILQH
;
A
#
# COMPACT_ATOMS: atom_id res chain seq x y z
N GLU A 1 4.94 -16.97 -5.76
CA GLU A 1 3.62 -17.61 -5.95
C GLU A 1 2.73 -17.44 -4.72
N GLU A 2 3.25 -17.68 -3.51
CA GLU A 2 2.49 -17.57 -2.25
C GLU A 2 1.98 -16.15 -1.95
N ASP A 3 2.81 -15.12 -2.08
CA ASP A 3 2.37 -13.73 -1.83
C ASP A 3 1.21 -13.30 -2.73
N TYR A 4 1.22 -13.74 -4.00
CA TYR A 4 0.13 -13.44 -4.93
C TYR A 4 -1.16 -14.17 -4.53
N LYS A 5 -1.05 -15.43 -4.08
CA LYS A 5 -2.19 -16.18 -3.53
C LYS A 5 -2.75 -15.48 -2.29
N ALA A 6 -1.90 -15.02 -1.38
CA ALA A 6 -2.31 -14.28 -0.18
C ALA A 6 -2.96 -12.94 -0.52
N LEU A 7 -2.42 -12.20 -1.50
CA LEU A 7 -3.02 -10.96 -2.01
C LEU A 7 -4.43 -11.22 -2.54
N LYS A 8 -4.60 -12.23 -3.42
CA LYS A 8 -5.92 -12.60 -3.94
C LYS A 8 -6.90 -13.04 -2.86
N ALA A 9 -6.44 -13.80 -1.87
CA ALA A 9 -7.28 -14.19 -0.74
C ALA A 9 -7.73 -12.95 0.06
N SER A 10 -6.82 -12.00 0.28
CA SER A 10 -7.10 -10.76 1.00
C SER A 10 -8.13 -9.89 0.26
N LEU A 11 -8.05 -9.79 -1.07
CA LEU A 11 -9.00 -9.03 -1.89
C LEU A 11 -10.44 -9.54 -1.79
N LYS A 12 -10.64 -10.83 -1.45
CA LYS A 12 -11.97 -11.44 -1.25
C LYS A 12 -12.62 -11.13 0.10
N THR A 13 -11.89 -10.51 1.03
CA THR A 13 -12.41 -10.12 2.35
C THR A 13 -13.08 -8.75 2.30
N ASP A 14 -13.59 -8.25 3.44
CA ASP A 14 -14.05 -6.87 3.60
C ASP A 14 -12.96 -5.92 4.18
N ALA A 15 -11.70 -6.36 4.22
CA ALA A 15 -10.60 -5.58 4.79
C ALA A 15 -10.45 -4.22 4.07
N LYS A 16 -10.58 -3.10 4.79
CA LYS A 16 -10.52 -1.75 4.19
C LYS A 16 -9.11 -1.31 3.77
N TYR A 17 -8.09 -2.03 4.22
CA TYR A 17 -6.69 -1.77 3.90
C TYR A 17 -5.97 -3.10 3.66
N ILE A 18 -5.28 -3.21 2.53
CA ILE A 18 -4.46 -4.34 2.14
C ILE A 18 -3.10 -3.77 1.72
N GLY A 19 -2.07 -4.03 2.50
CA GLY A 19 -0.70 -3.63 2.18
C GLY A 19 0.10 -4.82 1.62
N LEU A 20 0.82 -4.60 0.52
CA LEU A 20 1.78 -5.57 0.00
C LEU A 20 3.21 -5.01 0.15
N LEU A 21 4.02 -5.69 0.96
CA LEU A 21 5.46 -5.42 1.02
C LEU A 21 6.19 -6.09 -0.15
N GLY A 22 7.02 -5.33 -0.86
CA GLY A 22 7.83 -5.85 -1.95
C GLY A 22 8.42 -4.77 -2.84
N SER A 23 9.34 -5.16 -3.72
CA SER A 23 9.93 -4.25 -4.69
C SER A 23 8.87 -3.67 -5.64
N ARG A 24 9.14 -2.48 -6.18
CA ARG A 24 8.29 -1.86 -7.21
C ARG A 24 8.04 -2.80 -8.40
N ARG A 25 9.09 -3.53 -8.83
CA ARG A 25 8.99 -4.52 -9.91
C ARG A 25 7.94 -5.60 -9.61
N LYS A 26 8.01 -6.21 -8.42
CA LYS A 26 7.06 -7.25 -7.99
C LYS A 26 5.63 -6.71 -7.92
N CYS A 27 5.45 -5.49 -7.40
CA CYS A 27 4.13 -4.85 -7.34
C CYS A 27 3.54 -4.61 -8.74
N MET A 28 4.36 -4.17 -9.71
CA MET A 28 3.92 -4.01 -11.09
C MET A 28 3.55 -5.35 -11.75
N GLU A 29 4.32 -6.40 -11.49
CA GLU A 29 4.01 -7.76 -11.97
C GLU A 29 2.66 -8.24 -11.42
N PHE A 30 2.43 -8.10 -10.11
CA PHE A 30 1.17 -8.52 -9.49
C PHE A 30 -0.01 -7.67 -9.96
N LEU A 31 0.17 -6.35 -10.14
CA LEU A 31 -0.87 -5.49 -10.72
C LEU A 31 -1.25 -5.95 -12.13
N LYS A 32 -0.27 -6.32 -12.96
CA LYS A 32 -0.52 -6.84 -14.30
C LYS A 32 -1.35 -8.13 -14.25
N MET A 33 -0.96 -9.08 -13.40
CA MET A 33 -1.69 -10.34 -13.22
C MET A 33 -3.12 -10.13 -12.75
N LEU A 34 -3.35 -9.22 -11.78
CA LEU A 34 -4.70 -8.87 -11.32
C LEU A 34 -5.55 -8.29 -12.45
N LYS A 35 -4.98 -7.43 -13.30
CA LYS A 35 -5.69 -6.87 -14.46
C LYS A 35 -6.05 -7.94 -15.50
N GLU A 36 -5.14 -8.87 -15.77
CA GLU A 36 -5.38 -10.02 -16.66
C GLU A 36 -6.50 -10.93 -16.12
N GLU A 37 -6.67 -11.01 -14.80
CA GLU A 37 -7.75 -11.73 -14.13
C GLU A 37 -9.07 -10.93 -14.02
N GLY A 38 -9.11 -9.70 -14.52
CA GLY A 38 -10.32 -8.88 -14.60
C GLY A 38 -10.59 -7.96 -13.40
N TYR A 39 -9.65 -7.82 -12.46
CA TYR A 39 -9.76 -6.81 -11.40
C TYR A 39 -9.69 -5.41 -11.98
N ARG A 40 -10.67 -4.56 -11.65
CA ARG A 40 -10.72 -3.18 -12.11
C ARG A 40 -9.96 -2.26 -11.17
N ASP A 41 -9.42 -1.18 -11.72
CA ASP A 41 -8.69 -0.19 -10.92
C ASP A 41 -9.57 0.38 -9.79
N GLU A 42 -10.87 0.54 -10.01
CA GLU A 42 -11.83 1.05 -9.02
C GLU A 42 -11.99 0.12 -7.82
N GLU A 43 -11.82 -1.20 -8.00
CA GLU A 43 -11.92 -2.21 -6.93
C GLU A 43 -10.65 -2.26 -6.08
N LEU A 44 -9.52 -1.85 -6.66
CA LEU A 44 -8.21 -1.83 -6.00
C LEU A 44 -7.91 -0.48 -5.34
N ARG A 45 -8.31 0.63 -5.98
CA ARG A 45 -8.03 1.99 -5.51
C ARG A 45 -8.65 2.23 -4.13
N GLY A 46 -7.85 2.84 -3.24
CA GLY A 46 -8.26 3.17 -1.87
C GLY A 46 -8.23 2.00 -0.89
N ARG A 47 -8.00 0.77 -1.36
CA ARG A 47 -7.95 -0.44 -0.53
C ARG A 47 -6.61 -1.17 -0.62
N LEU A 48 -6.02 -1.27 -1.81
CA LEU A 48 -4.73 -1.94 -2.05
C LEU A 48 -3.60 -0.92 -2.12
N TYR A 49 -2.58 -1.11 -1.27
CA TYR A 49 -1.39 -0.27 -1.14
C TYR A 49 -0.15 -1.12 -1.43
N MET A 50 0.49 -0.91 -2.59
CA MET A 50 1.64 -1.70 -3.03
C MET A 50 2.62 -0.86 -3.88
N PRO A 51 3.91 -0.76 -3.50
CA PRO A 51 4.47 -1.15 -2.21
C PRO A 51 3.77 -0.44 -1.05
N VAL A 52 3.63 -1.14 0.07
CA VAL A 52 3.05 -0.59 1.30
C VAL A 52 4.00 0.41 1.97
N GLY A 53 3.42 1.45 2.58
CA GLY A 53 4.16 2.46 3.36
C GLY A 53 4.39 3.77 2.60
N ILE A 54 4.56 4.84 3.37
CA ILE A 54 4.87 6.16 2.80
C ILE A 54 6.35 6.34 2.48
N ASP A 55 6.63 7.12 1.44
CA ASP A 55 8.00 7.43 1.05
C ASP A 55 8.64 8.41 2.04
N ILE A 56 9.46 7.85 2.93
CA ILE A 56 10.30 8.60 3.88
C ILE A 56 11.80 8.36 3.64
N GLY A 57 12.16 7.75 2.50
CA GLY A 57 13.53 7.27 2.27
C GLY A 57 13.93 6.13 3.21
N ALA A 58 13.00 5.24 3.58
CA ALA A 58 13.24 4.14 4.50
C ALA A 58 14.15 3.05 3.88
N ASP A 59 15.20 2.67 4.60
CA ASP A 59 16.13 1.61 4.19
C ASP A 59 16.21 0.46 5.21
N THR A 60 16.04 0.77 6.50
CA THR A 60 16.09 -0.21 7.59
C THR A 60 14.72 -0.81 7.91
N PRO A 61 14.64 -2.03 8.51
CA PRO A 61 13.37 -2.62 8.93
C PRO A 61 12.55 -1.71 9.85
N GLU A 62 13.21 -0.98 10.75
CA GLU A 62 12.57 -0.05 11.68
C GLU A 62 11.96 1.16 10.94
N GLU A 63 12.67 1.74 9.98
CA GLU A 63 12.16 2.81 9.13
C GLU A 63 10.99 2.33 8.27
N ILE A 64 11.09 1.13 7.70
CA ILE A 64 10.00 0.51 6.92
C ILE A 64 8.76 0.31 7.81
N ALA A 65 8.94 -0.15 9.05
CA ALA A 65 7.84 -0.31 10.00
C ALA A 65 7.15 1.03 10.31
N VAL A 66 7.93 2.11 10.50
CA VAL A 66 7.40 3.47 10.68
C VAL A 66 6.64 3.93 9.43
N ALA A 67 7.20 3.72 8.24
CA ALA A 67 6.57 4.09 6.97
C ALA A 67 5.21 3.40 6.77
N ILE A 68 5.11 2.11 7.09
CA ILE A 68 3.87 1.33 7.03
C ILE A 68 2.87 1.82 8.07
N THR A 69 3.31 2.00 9.31
CA THR A 69 2.45 2.43 10.42
C THR A 69 1.87 3.83 10.17
N ALA A 70 2.67 4.74 9.63
CA ALA A 70 2.22 6.08 9.23
C ALA A 70 1.16 6.01 8.13
N GLU A 71 1.34 5.18 7.09
CA GLU A 71 0.34 4.97 6.04
C GLU A 71 -0.98 4.43 6.61
N LEU A 72 -0.91 3.42 7.47
CA LEU A 72 -2.06 2.83 8.16
C LEU A 72 -2.85 3.90 8.93
N ILE A 73 -2.18 4.69 9.77
CA ILE A 73 -2.82 5.75 10.56
C ILE A 73 -3.46 6.80 9.64
N LYS A 74 -2.77 7.21 8.57
CA LYS A 74 -3.31 8.15 7.58
C LYS A 74 -4.61 7.63 6.98
N VAL A 75 -4.64 6.38 6.51
CA VAL A 75 -5.83 5.78 5.90
C VAL A 75 -6.96 5.69 6.92
N MET A 76 -6.67 5.26 8.16
CA MET A 76 -7.67 5.14 9.22
C MET A 76 -8.28 6.47 9.66
N LYS A 77 -7.48 7.54 9.66
CA LYS A 77 -7.90 8.87 10.16
C LYS A 77 -8.32 9.84 9.05
N GLY A 78 -8.14 9.49 7.78
CA GLY A 78 -8.34 10.41 6.66
C GLY A 78 -7.31 11.55 6.63
N GLY A 79 -6.11 11.32 7.17
CA GLY A 79 -5.05 12.32 7.26
C GLY A 79 -4.40 12.62 5.90
N SER A 80 -3.59 13.69 5.87
CA SER A 80 -2.71 14.02 4.73
C SER A 80 -1.24 13.92 5.15
N MET A 81 -0.35 13.58 4.23
CA MET A 81 1.11 13.58 4.49
C MET A 81 1.74 14.96 4.22
N LYS A 82 0.99 16.04 4.48
CA LYS A 82 1.51 17.39 4.34
C LYS A 82 2.30 17.75 5.60
N HIS A 83 3.37 18.52 5.41
CA HIS A 83 4.13 19.06 6.52
C HIS A 83 3.23 20.00 7.36
N LEU A 84 3.29 19.88 8.68
CA LEU A 84 2.46 20.66 9.61
C LEU A 84 2.98 22.08 9.88
N SER A 85 4.15 22.45 9.33
CA SER A 85 4.71 23.79 9.56
C SER A 85 3.75 24.88 9.11
N ILE A 86 3.55 25.84 10.00
CA ILE A 86 2.87 27.12 9.72
C ILE A 86 3.75 28.08 8.92
N LEU A 87 5.07 27.84 8.91
CA LEU A 87 6.02 28.55 8.09
C LEU A 87 6.05 27.85 6.73
N GLN A 88 5.49 28.50 5.71
CA GLN A 88 5.50 28.01 4.35
C GLN A 88 6.90 28.20 3.75
N HIS A 89 7.44 27.17 3.12
CA HIS A 89 8.56 27.26 2.20
C HIS A 89 8.04 27.37 0.77
#